data_AF-A0A850A862-F1
#
_entry.id   AF-A0A850A862-F1
#
_cell.length_a   1.000
_cell.length_b   1.000
_cell.length_c   1.000
_cell.angle_alpha   90.00
_cell.angle_beta   90.00
_cell.angle_gamma   90.00
#
_symmetry.space_group_name_H-M   'P 1'
#
loop_
_entity.id
_entity.type
_entity.pdbx_description
1 polymer ?
#
loop_
_entity_poly.entity_id
_entity_poly.type
_entity_poly.pdbx_seq_one_letter_code
_entity_poly.pdbx_strand_id
1 'polypeptide(L)'
;MHASSIHRIGSVRAALLLTLLALSLLLAPSALAQSEVSGPGVLDVLISNPNSGETPDGLPLFLWIIDGENLVGSRTGETADGRARFDNLPTAANWAYVVQVEYNGVPFSSDLVQFNSGESLLTLPLNIYDGGASSADIRISRGHWVVNIVSPHSIDVGELYALTNGSDRVFMGDGGDPSHVLAFHLPPNATDISFEDGALGERYVQVGDILYDTLPMPPGQRQIFFRYTLPVTEERVTLTHAIAYATATLNLLAPDLGATVEAPGWTQGEPRQTAGGAYLNFTLNNLAANETPQASLSNLSAATFTATDSAAAPAVSANSQVVDAEATPGLSGQPFLPILVAILSLAALGGGLLFALNRYRAQAAAAPRRRQQLQEALIEEMAALDDAYEEGEVGAAAYATERRLLKTRLAALMTGQHA
;
A
#
# COMPACT_ATOMS: atom_id res chain seq x y z
N MET A 1 51.55 44.42 56.48
CA MET A 1 52.55 43.89 55.52
C MET A 1 51.94 42.71 54.80
N HIS A 2 52.23 42.62 53.50
CA HIS A 2 51.67 41.69 52.53
C HIS A 2 51.69 40.19 52.93
N ALA A 3 50.67 39.45 52.48
CA ALA A 3 50.75 38.40 51.45
C ALA A 3 49.95 37.12 51.79
N SER A 4 49.07 36.73 50.84
CA SER A 4 48.70 35.36 50.42
C SER A 4 48.04 34.42 51.44
N SER A 5 47.08 33.55 51.15
CA SER A 5 46.29 33.21 49.96
C SER A 5 45.33 32.07 50.36
N ILE A 6 44.14 32.08 49.75
CA ILE A 6 43.43 30.90 49.20
C ILE A 6 42.65 29.95 50.14
N HIS A 7 41.34 29.95 49.88
CA HIS A 7 40.30 28.94 50.09
C HIS A 7 40.70 27.47 49.87
N ARG A 8 40.05 26.55 50.61
CA ARG A 8 39.15 25.52 50.03
C ARG A 8 38.56 24.61 51.14
N ILE A 9 37.27 24.78 51.42
CA ILE A 9 36.45 23.75 52.11
C ILE A 9 35.98 22.79 51.02
N GLY A 10 36.68 21.66 50.88
CA GLY A 10 36.36 20.59 49.95
C GLY A 10 36.09 19.30 50.71
N SER A 11 34.83 19.06 51.10
CA SER A 11 34.43 17.79 51.73
C SER A 11 32.93 17.49 51.62
N VAL A 12 32.29 17.84 50.50
CA VAL A 12 30.91 17.38 50.18
C VAL A 12 30.79 16.78 48.77
N ARG A 13 31.88 16.76 47.96
CA ARG A 13 31.82 16.30 46.56
C ARG A 13 32.20 14.82 46.31
N ALA A 14 32.57 14.05 47.33
CA ALA A 14 33.04 12.67 47.13
C ALA A 14 31.98 11.57 47.39
N ALA A 15 30.87 11.88 48.05
CA ALA A 15 29.84 10.87 48.40
C ALA A 15 28.60 10.90 47.50
N LEU A 16 28.43 11.91 46.64
CA LEU A 16 27.29 12.01 45.71
C LEU A 16 27.63 11.52 44.27
N LEU A 17 28.90 11.21 44.00
CA LEU A 17 29.40 10.79 42.69
C LEU A 17 29.53 9.27 42.52
N LEU A 18 29.31 8.48 43.58
CA LEU A 18 29.35 7.01 43.52
C LEU A 18 27.97 6.33 43.61
N THR A 19 26.91 7.06 43.97
CA THR A 19 25.53 6.56 43.92
C THR A 19 24.80 6.91 42.62
N LEU A 20 25.30 7.88 41.84
CA LEU A 20 24.78 8.21 40.50
C LEU A 20 25.46 7.42 39.36
N LEU A 21 26.60 6.75 39.63
CA LEU A 21 27.25 5.86 38.66
C LEU A 21 26.79 4.38 38.77
N ALA A 22 26.11 4.02 39.86
CA ALA A 22 25.55 2.68 40.06
C ALA A 22 24.07 2.56 39.66
N LEU A 23 23.39 3.69 39.37
CA LEU A 23 22.02 3.70 38.86
C LEU A 23 21.92 4.09 37.37
N SER A 24 23.03 4.51 36.75
CA SER A 24 23.13 4.69 35.30
C SER A 24 23.52 3.42 34.55
N LEU A 25 23.70 2.29 35.25
CA LEU A 25 24.00 0.97 34.65
C LEU A 25 22.79 0.02 34.64
N LEU A 26 21.57 0.53 34.86
CA LEU A 26 20.31 -0.23 34.77
C LEU A 26 19.33 0.30 33.71
N LEU A 27 19.75 1.26 32.89
CA LEU A 27 19.09 1.61 31.62
C LEU A 27 19.98 1.20 30.44
N ALA A 28 20.51 -0.02 30.48
CA ALA A 28 20.64 -0.71 29.20
C ALA A 28 19.20 -0.80 28.65
N PRO A 29 18.93 -0.45 27.38
CA PRO A 29 17.72 -0.96 26.77
C PRO A 29 17.85 -2.47 26.94
N SER A 30 16.98 -3.06 27.77
CA SER A 30 16.69 -4.47 27.64
C SER A 30 16.18 -4.59 26.22
N ALA A 31 17.09 -4.84 25.27
CA ALA A 31 16.76 -5.51 24.05
C ALA A 31 16.05 -6.76 24.56
N LEU A 32 14.72 -6.72 24.55
CA LEU A 32 13.93 -7.92 24.66
C LEU A 32 14.55 -8.82 23.60
N ALA A 33 15.23 -9.87 24.05
CA ALA A 33 15.71 -10.90 23.16
C ALA A 33 14.44 -11.47 22.53
N GLN A 34 14.02 -10.90 21.40
CA GLN A 34 13.17 -11.59 20.45
C GLN A 34 13.92 -12.90 20.22
N SER A 35 13.26 -14.02 20.54
CA SER A 35 13.86 -15.34 20.30
C SER A 35 14.35 -15.33 18.87
N GLU A 36 15.67 -15.41 18.69
CA GLU A 36 16.29 -15.27 17.39
C GLU A 36 15.84 -16.49 16.58
N VAL A 37 14.82 -16.29 15.74
CA VAL A 37 14.25 -17.32 14.89
C VAL A 37 15.38 -17.83 14.00
N SER A 38 15.86 -19.04 14.27
CA SER A 38 17.12 -19.56 13.72
C SER A 38 17.00 -21.03 13.31
N GLY A 39 17.76 -21.43 12.30
CA GLY A 39 17.79 -22.79 11.76
C GLY A 39 18.94 -22.98 10.76
N PRO A 40 19.10 -24.15 10.13
CA PRO A 40 20.24 -24.43 9.24
C PRO A 40 20.10 -23.83 7.84
N GLY A 41 18.97 -23.18 7.55
CA GLY A 41 18.60 -22.69 6.24
C GLY A 41 19.38 -21.45 5.82
N VAL A 42 19.57 -21.36 4.52
CA VAL A 42 20.22 -20.25 3.84
C VAL A 42 19.34 -19.83 2.66
N LEU A 43 19.17 -18.52 2.48
CA LEU A 43 18.50 -17.94 1.33
C LEU A 43 19.48 -17.02 0.59
N ASP A 44 19.88 -17.43 -0.63
CA ASP A 44 20.62 -16.58 -1.56
C ASP A 44 19.62 -15.87 -2.48
N VAL A 45 19.63 -14.54 -2.47
CA VAL A 45 18.78 -13.68 -3.31
C VAL A 45 19.61 -13.17 -4.48
N LEU A 46 19.08 -13.31 -5.69
CA LEU A 46 19.70 -12.83 -6.93
C LEU A 46 18.86 -11.68 -7.48
N ILE A 47 19.37 -10.46 -7.38
CA ILE A 47 18.71 -9.27 -7.92
C ILE A 47 19.25 -8.95 -9.30
N SER A 48 18.32 -8.71 -10.23
CA SER A 48 18.66 -8.20 -11.56
C SER A 48 17.57 -7.29 -12.09
N ASN A 49 17.96 -6.37 -12.97
CA ASN A 49 17.04 -5.57 -13.75
C ASN A 49 16.98 -6.12 -15.18
N PRO A 50 15.89 -6.80 -15.59
CA PRO A 50 15.79 -7.36 -16.93
C PRO A 50 15.77 -6.31 -18.05
N ASN A 51 15.41 -5.05 -17.76
CA ASN A 51 15.37 -3.99 -18.77
C ASN A 51 16.77 -3.53 -19.19
N SER A 52 17.68 -3.43 -18.23
CA SER A 52 19.05 -2.92 -18.43
C SER A 52 20.12 -4.02 -18.41
N GLY A 53 19.81 -5.20 -17.87
CA GLY A 53 20.77 -6.25 -17.55
C GLY A 53 21.61 -5.94 -16.30
N GLU A 54 21.26 -4.89 -15.55
CA GLU A 54 21.99 -4.46 -14.37
C GLU A 54 21.80 -5.42 -13.19
N THR A 55 22.84 -5.53 -12.37
CA THR A 55 22.83 -6.29 -11.10
C THR A 55 23.27 -5.30 -10.01
N PRO A 56 22.33 -4.56 -9.39
CA PRO A 56 22.70 -3.43 -8.57
C PRO A 56 23.34 -3.82 -7.25
N ASP A 57 24.30 -3.01 -6.83
CA ASP A 57 24.99 -3.14 -5.55
C ASP A 57 24.50 -2.09 -4.55
N GLY A 58 24.56 -2.43 -3.27
CA GLY A 58 24.20 -1.54 -2.19
C GLY A 58 22.70 -1.32 -2.02
N LEU A 59 21.85 -2.13 -2.66
CA LEU A 59 20.41 -2.04 -2.46
C LEU A 59 20.04 -2.66 -1.11
N PRO A 60 19.30 -1.95 -0.23
CA PRO A 60 18.84 -2.52 1.04
C PRO A 60 17.66 -3.48 0.79
N LEU A 61 17.75 -4.69 1.36
CA LEU A 61 16.73 -5.73 1.28
C LEU A 61 16.10 -5.93 2.65
N PHE A 62 14.83 -6.29 2.64
CA PHE A 62 14.07 -6.70 3.82
C PHE A 62 13.54 -8.11 3.59
N LEU A 63 13.99 -9.05 4.42
CA LEU A 63 13.46 -10.40 4.49
C LEU A 63 12.36 -10.43 5.57
N TRP A 64 11.15 -10.80 5.19
CA TRP A 64 10.08 -11.15 6.11
C TRP A 64 10.10 -12.64 6.43
N ILE A 65 9.96 -12.98 7.71
CA ILE A 65 10.00 -14.36 8.21
C ILE A 65 8.64 -14.69 8.82
N ILE A 66 7.99 -15.72 8.26
CA ILE A 66 6.60 -16.06 8.54
C ILE A 66 6.53 -17.49 9.06
N ASP A 67 5.77 -17.71 10.14
CA ASP A 67 5.45 -19.03 10.71
C ASP A 67 3.94 -19.29 10.57
N GLY A 68 3.59 -20.17 9.63
CA GLY A 68 2.21 -20.39 9.23
C GLY A 68 1.61 -19.10 8.69
N GLU A 69 0.68 -18.51 9.46
CA GLU A 69 0.03 -17.24 9.13
C GLU A 69 0.63 -16.04 9.90
N ASN A 70 1.59 -16.27 10.80
CA ASN A 70 2.09 -15.24 11.69
C ASN A 70 3.38 -14.64 11.13
N LEU A 71 3.40 -13.31 10.98
CA LEU A 71 4.65 -12.61 10.79
C LEU A 71 5.43 -12.60 12.12
N VAL A 72 6.56 -13.29 12.17
CA VAL A 72 7.31 -13.43 13.42
C VAL A 72 8.57 -12.58 13.48
N GLY A 73 9.07 -12.09 12.34
CA GLY A 73 10.23 -11.22 12.31
C GLY A 73 10.61 -10.72 10.93
N SER A 74 11.62 -9.87 10.92
CA SER A 74 12.27 -9.41 9.69
C SER A 74 13.78 -9.33 9.87
N ARG A 75 14.50 -9.37 8.75
CA ARG A 75 15.94 -9.18 8.69
C ARG A 75 16.28 -8.25 7.55
N THR A 76 17.37 -7.52 7.69
CA THR A 76 17.89 -6.64 6.64
C THR A 76 19.12 -7.24 6.00
N GLY A 77 19.24 -7.06 4.69
CA GLY A 77 20.43 -7.40 3.92
C GLY A 77 20.77 -6.27 2.95
N GLU A 78 21.88 -6.40 2.25
CA GLU A 78 22.31 -5.46 1.22
C GLU A 78 22.88 -6.26 0.05
N THR A 79 22.65 -5.80 -1.18
CA THR A 79 23.24 -6.48 -2.35
C THR A 79 24.73 -6.20 -2.49
N ALA A 80 25.48 -7.23 -2.88
CA ALA A 80 26.84 -7.17 -3.37
C ALA A 80 26.96 -8.04 -4.62
N ASP A 81 27.48 -7.49 -5.72
CA ASP A 81 27.45 -8.05 -7.07
C ASP A 81 26.04 -8.57 -7.47
N GLY A 82 25.00 -7.79 -7.17
CA GLY A 82 23.59 -8.17 -7.36
C GLY A 82 23.10 -9.35 -6.53
N ARG A 83 23.80 -9.73 -5.47
CA ARG A 83 23.45 -10.87 -4.61
C ARG A 83 23.30 -10.44 -3.16
N ALA A 84 22.35 -11.02 -2.44
CA ALA A 84 22.27 -10.90 -1.00
C ALA A 84 22.07 -12.29 -0.38
N ARG A 85 22.47 -12.45 0.88
CA ARG A 85 22.40 -13.73 1.57
C ARG A 85 21.84 -13.58 2.97
N PHE A 86 20.91 -14.45 3.31
CA PHE A 86 20.36 -14.58 4.65
C PHE A 86 20.63 -15.98 5.18
N ASP A 87 21.54 -16.10 6.15
CA ASP A 87 21.85 -17.35 6.84
C ASP A 87 20.96 -17.57 8.06
N ASN A 88 21.06 -18.73 8.71
CA ASN A 88 20.39 -19.03 9.98
C ASN A 88 18.86 -18.96 9.90
N LEU A 89 18.25 -19.56 8.89
CA LEU A 89 16.80 -19.57 8.67
C LEU A 89 16.18 -20.93 9.08
N PRO A 90 15.03 -20.96 9.77
CA PRO A 90 14.27 -22.19 9.95
C PRO A 90 13.88 -22.87 8.63
N THR A 91 13.90 -24.19 8.60
CA THR A 91 13.61 -24.97 7.37
C THR A 91 12.39 -25.88 7.48
N ALA A 92 11.67 -25.84 8.59
CA ALA A 92 10.43 -26.63 8.71
C ALA A 92 9.33 -26.05 7.79
N ALA A 93 8.42 -26.92 7.33
CA ALA A 93 7.45 -26.59 6.28
C ALA A 93 6.43 -25.49 6.63
N ASN A 94 6.31 -25.13 7.91
CA ASN A 94 5.50 -23.99 8.36
C ASN A 94 6.19 -22.63 8.11
N TRP A 95 7.48 -22.61 7.81
CA TRP A 95 8.25 -21.38 7.63
C TRP A 95 8.25 -20.91 6.19
N ALA A 96 7.93 -19.63 6.01
CA ALA A 96 7.92 -18.96 4.72
C ALA A 96 8.70 -17.63 4.75
N TYR A 97 9.17 -17.25 3.57
CA TYR A 97 10.05 -16.11 3.36
C TYR A 97 9.61 -15.29 2.17
N VAL A 98 9.63 -13.96 2.32
CA VAL A 98 9.46 -13.00 1.24
C VAL A 98 10.53 -11.93 1.37
N VAL A 99 11.18 -11.61 0.26
CA VAL A 99 12.21 -10.57 0.20
C VAL A 99 11.64 -9.35 -0.52
N GLN A 100 11.90 -8.17 0.04
CA GLN A 100 11.52 -6.89 -0.50
C GLN A 100 12.73 -6.00 -0.74
N VAL A 101 12.65 -5.19 -1.79
CA VAL A 101 13.61 -4.16 -2.11
C VAL A 101 12.88 -2.95 -2.69
N GLU A 102 13.35 -1.75 -2.39
CA GLU A 102 12.89 -0.53 -3.08
C GLU A 102 13.91 -0.18 -4.15
N TYR A 103 13.44 0.03 -5.38
CA TYR A 103 14.27 0.49 -6.49
C TYR A 103 13.54 1.61 -7.22
N ASN A 104 14.22 2.77 -7.35
CA ASN A 104 13.64 3.99 -7.92
C ASN A 104 12.28 4.41 -7.31
N GLY A 105 12.13 4.21 -6.00
CA GLY A 105 10.90 4.53 -5.27
C GLY A 105 9.74 3.56 -5.51
N VAL A 106 9.99 2.43 -6.18
CA VAL A 106 9.02 1.36 -6.40
C VAL A 106 9.38 0.15 -5.52
N PRO A 107 8.45 -0.37 -4.70
CA PRO A 107 8.68 -1.59 -3.96
C PRO A 107 8.54 -2.82 -4.87
N PHE A 108 9.52 -3.71 -4.83
CA PHE A 108 9.50 -5.02 -5.47
C PHE A 108 9.55 -6.09 -4.40
N SER A 109 8.77 -7.16 -4.59
CA SER A 109 8.74 -8.33 -3.71
C SER A 109 9.06 -9.58 -4.50
N SER A 110 9.73 -10.53 -3.88
CA SER A 110 9.85 -11.89 -4.38
C SER A 110 8.54 -12.65 -4.25
N ASP A 111 8.47 -13.82 -4.90
CA ASP A 111 7.51 -14.84 -4.53
C ASP A 111 7.74 -15.30 -3.07
N LEU A 112 6.69 -15.84 -2.47
CA LEU A 112 6.77 -16.55 -1.20
C LEU A 112 7.50 -17.87 -1.40
N VAL A 113 8.59 -18.07 -0.66
CA VAL A 113 9.38 -19.30 -0.72
C VAL A 113 9.44 -20.01 0.62
N GLN A 114 9.52 -21.34 0.56
CA GLN A 114 9.66 -22.24 1.71
C GLN A 114 10.74 -23.26 1.40
N PHE A 115 11.43 -23.76 2.42
CA PHE A 115 12.36 -24.88 2.24
C PHE A 115 11.57 -26.17 2.06
N ASN A 116 11.94 -26.97 1.07
CA ASN A 116 11.44 -28.33 0.97
C ASN A 116 12.05 -29.23 2.06
N SER A 117 11.43 -30.38 2.32
CA SER A 117 11.96 -31.32 3.32
C SER A 117 13.39 -31.76 2.97
N GLY A 118 14.33 -31.51 3.90
CA GLY A 118 15.75 -31.82 3.72
C GLY A 118 16.55 -30.77 2.95
N GLU A 119 15.91 -29.70 2.46
CA GLU A 119 16.57 -28.56 1.83
C GLU A 119 17.06 -27.58 2.90
N SER A 120 18.27 -27.04 2.69
CA SER A 120 18.86 -26.04 3.57
C SER A 120 19.43 -24.83 2.81
N LEU A 121 19.23 -24.79 1.49
CA LEU A 121 19.65 -23.69 0.64
C LEU A 121 18.54 -23.40 -0.36
N LEU A 122 18.09 -22.15 -0.41
CA LEU A 122 17.20 -21.63 -1.44
C LEU A 122 17.94 -20.58 -2.26
N THR A 123 17.65 -20.54 -3.57
CA THR A 123 18.06 -19.46 -4.46
C THR A 123 16.83 -18.77 -5.01
N LEU A 124 16.71 -17.46 -4.76
CA LEU A 124 15.54 -16.67 -5.07
C LEU A 124 15.87 -15.54 -6.04
N PRO A 125 15.44 -15.63 -7.32
CA PRO A 125 15.52 -14.50 -8.21
C PRO A 125 14.52 -13.42 -7.79
N LEU A 126 14.96 -12.16 -7.78
CA LEU A 126 14.11 -10.99 -7.57
C LEU A 126 14.41 -10.00 -8.70
N ASN A 127 13.43 -9.80 -9.58
CA ASN A 127 13.55 -8.82 -10.65
C ASN A 127 13.07 -7.45 -10.18
N ILE A 128 13.88 -6.44 -10.46
CA ILE A 128 13.48 -5.03 -10.36
C ILE A 128 13.28 -4.49 -11.78
N TYR A 129 12.46 -3.46 -11.93
CA TYR A 129 12.10 -2.95 -13.24
C TYR A 129 12.21 -1.42 -13.29
N ASP A 130 12.59 -0.92 -14.45
CA ASP A 130 12.57 0.51 -14.72
C ASP A 130 11.14 0.99 -15.01
N GLY A 131 10.87 2.27 -14.77
CA GLY A 131 9.62 2.91 -15.18
C GLY A 131 9.50 3.05 -16.71
N GLY A 132 8.27 3.28 -17.17
CA GLY A 132 7.99 3.68 -18.56
C GLY A 132 6.88 2.91 -19.27
N ALA A 133 6.11 2.07 -18.57
CA ALA A 133 4.92 1.47 -19.15
C ALA A 133 3.81 2.52 -19.32
N SER A 134 2.87 2.23 -20.22
CA SER A 134 1.70 3.05 -20.50
C SER A 134 0.41 2.40 -19.98
N SER A 135 -0.68 3.16 -19.89
CA SER A 135 -1.98 2.61 -19.50
C SER A 135 -2.51 1.57 -20.51
N ALA A 136 -2.08 1.63 -21.78
CA ALA A 136 -2.44 0.65 -22.80
C ALA A 136 -1.78 -0.73 -22.60
N ASP A 137 -0.73 -0.79 -21.77
CA ASP A 137 -0.07 -2.04 -21.37
C ASP A 137 -0.81 -2.75 -20.23
N ILE A 138 -1.74 -2.04 -19.58
CA ILE A 138 -2.56 -2.57 -18.49
C ILE A 138 -3.85 -3.17 -19.05
N ARG A 139 -4.14 -4.41 -18.67
CA ARG A 139 -5.36 -5.14 -19.06
C ARG A 139 -5.95 -5.85 -17.87
N ILE A 140 -7.27 -6.04 -17.88
CA ILE A 140 -7.97 -6.90 -16.94
C ILE A 140 -8.13 -8.27 -17.62
N SER A 141 -7.41 -9.26 -17.11
CA SER A 141 -7.57 -10.64 -17.59
C SER A 141 -8.91 -11.23 -17.15
N ARG A 142 -9.39 -10.85 -15.97
CA ARG A 142 -10.66 -11.29 -15.41
C ARG A 142 -11.22 -10.28 -14.43
N GLY A 143 -12.49 -9.91 -14.59
CA GLY A 143 -13.27 -9.13 -13.64
C GLY A 143 -14.42 -9.95 -13.05
N HIS A 144 -14.78 -9.70 -11.81
CA HIS A 144 -16.02 -10.20 -11.21
C HIS A 144 -16.76 -9.06 -10.53
N TRP A 145 -18.05 -8.95 -10.82
CA TRP A 145 -19.03 -8.21 -10.05
C TRP A 145 -19.88 -9.22 -9.30
N VAL A 146 -19.81 -9.18 -7.98
CA VAL A 146 -20.55 -10.09 -7.10
C VAL A 146 -21.55 -9.28 -6.32
N VAL A 147 -22.82 -9.41 -6.66
CA VAL A 147 -23.91 -8.75 -5.97
C VAL A 147 -24.31 -9.59 -4.76
N ASN A 148 -24.51 -8.93 -3.63
CA ASN A 148 -25.15 -9.49 -2.46
C ASN A 148 -26.34 -8.61 -2.09
N ILE A 149 -27.51 -9.21 -1.94
CA ILE A 149 -28.72 -8.45 -1.63
C ILE A 149 -28.87 -8.43 -0.11
N VAL A 150 -28.61 -7.27 0.51
CA VAL A 150 -28.61 -7.13 1.98
C VAL A 150 -30.01 -6.88 2.52
N SER A 151 -30.79 -6.04 1.83
CA SER A 151 -32.15 -5.70 2.21
C SER A 151 -32.96 -5.24 0.99
N PRO A 152 -34.28 -5.05 1.10
CA PRO A 152 -35.09 -4.45 0.02
C PRO A 152 -34.65 -3.03 -0.37
N HIS A 153 -33.79 -2.39 0.42
CA HIS A 153 -33.37 -1.00 0.23
C HIS A 153 -31.89 -0.87 -0.13
N SER A 154 -31.11 -1.96 -0.11
CA SER A 154 -29.68 -1.91 -0.35
C SER A 154 -29.11 -3.22 -0.86
N ILE A 155 -28.13 -3.11 -1.76
CA ILE A 155 -27.26 -4.21 -2.17
C ILE A 155 -25.81 -3.87 -1.86
N ASP A 156 -25.01 -4.88 -1.56
CA ASP A 156 -23.57 -4.78 -1.57
C ASP A 156 -23.05 -5.34 -2.90
N VAL A 157 -22.02 -4.71 -3.45
CA VAL A 157 -21.33 -5.18 -4.65
C VAL A 157 -19.86 -5.34 -4.31
N GLY A 158 -19.33 -6.53 -4.53
CA GLY A 158 -17.89 -6.78 -4.52
C GLY A 158 -17.35 -6.82 -5.94
N GLU A 159 -16.29 -6.07 -6.19
CA GLU A 159 -15.59 -6.06 -7.47
C GLU A 159 -14.17 -6.59 -7.31
N LEU A 160 -13.84 -7.60 -8.12
CA LEU A 160 -12.52 -8.23 -8.16
C LEU A 160 -11.95 -8.09 -9.56
N TYR A 161 -10.79 -7.46 -9.69
CA TYR A 161 -10.07 -7.32 -10.96
C TYR A 161 -8.70 -7.97 -10.90
N ALA A 162 -8.44 -8.91 -11.80
CA ALA A 162 -7.12 -9.46 -12.06
C ALA A 162 -6.44 -8.66 -13.17
N LEU A 163 -5.67 -7.65 -12.78
CA LEU A 163 -4.94 -6.77 -13.69
C LEU A 163 -3.59 -7.37 -14.08
N THR A 164 -3.18 -7.12 -15.31
CA THR A 164 -1.89 -7.49 -15.86
C THR A 164 -1.23 -6.26 -16.46
N ASN A 165 0.03 -6.00 -16.09
CA ASN A 165 0.92 -5.17 -16.88
C ASN A 165 1.70 -6.08 -17.83
N GLY A 166 1.38 -6.00 -19.12
CA GLY A 166 1.96 -6.84 -20.17
C GLY A 166 3.28 -6.32 -20.75
N SER A 167 3.77 -5.17 -20.28
CA SER A 167 5.07 -4.63 -20.67
C SER A 167 6.20 -5.20 -19.79
N ASP A 168 7.43 -4.85 -20.13
CA ASP A 168 8.61 -5.12 -19.30
C ASP A 168 8.93 -3.99 -18.32
N ARG A 169 8.13 -2.92 -18.25
CA ARG A 169 8.39 -1.73 -17.41
C ARG A 169 7.32 -1.49 -16.37
N VAL A 170 7.64 -0.71 -15.34
CA VAL A 170 6.67 -0.29 -14.31
C VAL A 170 5.73 0.77 -14.88
N PHE A 171 4.43 0.59 -14.65
CA PHE A 171 3.42 1.62 -14.89
C PHE A 171 3.27 2.49 -13.64
N MET A 172 3.63 3.76 -13.78
CA MET A 172 3.70 4.74 -12.69
C MET A 172 2.42 5.59 -12.56
N GLY A 173 1.44 5.39 -13.43
CA GLY A 173 0.24 6.24 -13.47
C GLY A 173 0.45 7.55 -14.22
N ASP A 174 -0.45 8.51 -13.99
CA ASP A 174 -0.45 9.82 -14.65
C ASP A 174 0.34 10.91 -13.89
N GLY A 175 0.85 10.61 -12.70
CA GLY A 175 1.65 11.52 -11.89
C GLY A 175 0.86 12.50 -11.00
N GLY A 176 -0.40 12.23 -10.66
CA GLY A 176 -1.13 12.97 -9.62
C GLY A 176 -0.43 13.05 -8.25
N ASP A 177 -0.90 13.93 -7.35
CA ASP A 177 -0.48 13.96 -5.94
C ASP A 177 -1.71 13.91 -5.01
N PRO A 178 -1.96 12.76 -4.34
CA PRO A 178 -1.22 11.49 -4.43
C PRO A 178 -1.30 10.83 -5.82
N SER A 179 -0.35 9.94 -6.12
CA SER A 179 -0.21 9.31 -7.45
C SER A 179 -1.48 8.55 -7.87
N HIS A 180 -1.96 8.80 -9.09
CA HIS A 180 -3.06 8.04 -9.67
C HIS A 180 -2.51 6.96 -10.60
N VAL A 181 -2.38 5.73 -10.11
CA VAL A 181 -1.82 4.62 -10.90
C VAL A 181 -2.92 3.84 -11.59
N LEU A 182 -3.73 3.09 -10.84
CA LEU A 182 -4.85 2.34 -11.43
C LEU A 182 -6.18 3.02 -11.13
N ALA A 183 -7.02 3.19 -12.16
CA ALA A 183 -8.33 3.82 -12.04
C ALA A 183 -9.46 2.78 -12.06
N PHE A 184 -10.40 2.91 -11.12
CA PHE A 184 -11.61 2.12 -11.02
C PHE A 184 -12.80 3.06 -10.86
N HIS A 185 -13.68 3.12 -11.85
CA HIS A 185 -14.90 3.91 -11.72
C HIS A 185 -15.86 3.20 -10.78
N LEU A 186 -16.62 3.99 -10.05
CA LEU A 186 -17.72 3.56 -9.20
C LEU A 186 -19.05 3.87 -9.89
N PRO A 187 -20.07 3.04 -9.68
CA PRO A 187 -21.42 3.39 -10.10
C PRO A 187 -21.98 4.59 -9.32
N PRO A 188 -22.97 5.30 -9.88
CA PRO A 188 -23.64 6.38 -9.17
C PRO A 188 -24.21 5.94 -7.82
N ASN A 189 -24.05 6.79 -6.81
CA ASN A 189 -24.54 6.57 -5.43
C ASN A 189 -23.87 5.42 -4.67
N ALA A 190 -22.68 4.98 -5.09
CA ALA A 190 -21.87 4.05 -4.30
C ALA A 190 -21.49 4.67 -2.93
N THR A 191 -21.77 3.96 -1.85
CA THR A 191 -21.39 4.32 -0.47
C THR A 191 -20.62 3.19 0.19
N ASP A 192 -20.14 3.40 1.42
CA ASP A 192 -19.57 2.35 2.28
C ASP A 192 -18.43 1.56 1.61
N ILE A 193 -17.58 2.30 0.89
CA ILE A 193 -16.48 1.73 0.12
C ILE A 193 -15.44 1.13 1.08
N SER A 194 -15.07 -0.13 0.83
CA SER A 194 -14.07 -0.86 1.60
C SER A 194 -13.17 -1.69 0.70
N PHE A 195 -11.96 -1.99 1.18
CA PHE A 195 -10.94 -2.74 0.45
C PHE A 195 -10.51 -3.93 1.29
N GLU A 196 -10.02 -4.98 0.64
CA GLU A 196 -9.36 -6.09 1.33
C GLU A 196 -7.99 -5.69 1.85
N ASP A 197 -7.27 -4.87 1.08
CA ASP A 197 -5.89 -4.46 1.37
C ASP A 197 -5.72 -2.94 1.23
N GLY A 198 -5.71 -2.23 2.35
CA GLY A 198 -5.56 -0.78 2.43
C GLY A 198 -6.87 -0.05 2.75
N ALA A 199 -6.85 1.28 2.68
CA ALA A 199 -7.98 2.12 3.02
C ALA A 199 -8.05 3.38 2.14
N LEU A 200 -9.24 4.00 2.11
CA LEU A 200 -9.42 5.35 1.55
C LEU A 200 -8.58 6.37 2.31
N GLY A 201 -7.92 7.27 1.59
CA GLY A 201 -7.03 8.28 2.14
C GLY A 201 -5.60 7.78 2.41
N GLU A 202 -5.35 6.47 2.26
CA GLU A 202 -4.03 5.88 2.34
C GLU A 202 -3.58 5.41 0.95
N ARG A 203 -3.70 4.11 0.66
CA ARG A 203 -3.40 3.52 -0.65
C ARG A 203 -4.42 3.92 -1.72
N TYR A 204 -5.67 4.12 -1.32
CA TYR A 204 -6.74 4.43 -2.26
C TYR A 204 -7.20 5.86 -2.11
N VAL A 205 -7.38 6.53 -3.24
CA VAL A 205 -7.77 7.94 -3.27
C VAL A 205 -8.98 8.06 -4.17
N GLN A 206 -10.04 8.68 -3.66
CA GLN A 206 -11.27 8.90 -4.42
C GLN A 206 -11.30 10.33 -4.97
N VAL A 207 -11.49 10.47 -6.28
CA VAL A 207 -11.72 11.74 -6.95
C VAL A 207 -13.03 11.63 -7.75
N GLY A 208 -14.07 12.28 -7.26
CA GLY A 208 -15.42 12.12 -7.83
C GLY A 208 -15.90 10.67 -7.70
N ASP A 209 -16.27 10.06 -8.82
CA ASP A 209 -16.70 8.67 -8.96
C ASP A 209 -15.54 7.72 -9.30
N ILE A 210 -14.28 8.14 -9.23
CA ILE A 210 -13.12 7.30 -9.56
C ILE A 210 -12.31 7.00 -8.29
N LEU A 211 -12.05 5.72 -8.06
CA LEU A 211 -11.06 5.22 -7.12
C LEU A 211 -9.72 5.04 -7.82
N TYR A 212 -8.68 5.61 -7.23
CA TYR A 212 -7.30 5.43 -7.67
C TYR A 212 -6.52 4.57 -6.68
N ASP A 213 -5.91 3.49 -7.16
CA ASP A 213 -4.80 2.83 -6.46
C ASP A 213 -3.53 3.65 -6.69
N THR A 214 -2.85 4.02 -5.62
CA THR A 214 -1.61 4.83 -5.69
C THR A 214 -0.36 3.99 -5.90
N LEU A 215 -0.45 2.65 -5.82
CA LEU A 215 0.71 1.79 -5.95
C LEU A 215 1.10 1.58 -7.42
N PRO A 216 2.39 1.83 -7.79
CA PRO A 216 2.92 1.48 -9.10
C PRO A 216 2.60 0.02 -9.47
N MET A 217 2.46 -0.24 -10.76
CA MET A 217 2.17 -1.58 -11.28
C MET A 217 3.37 -2.13 -12.06
N PRO A 218 4.25 -2.92 -11.43
CA PRO A 218 5.32 -3.64 -12.12
C PRO A 218 4.78 -4.59 -13.19
N PRO A 219 5.66 -5.09 -14.09
CA PRO A 219 5.34 -6.22 -14.96
C PRO A 219 4.79 -7.41 -14.17
N GLY A 220 3.77 -8.06 -14.72
CA GLY A 220 3.09 -9.19 -14.07
C GLY A 220 1.66 -8.89 -13.68
N GLN A 221 1.16 -9.57 -12.65
CA GLN A 221 -0.26 -9.58 -12.29
C GLN A 221 -0.48 -9.02 -10.88
N ARG A 222 -1.61 -8.33 -10.71
CA ARG A 222 -2.09 -7.83 -9.41
C ARG A 222 -3.60 -7.98 -9.35
N GLN A 223 -4.08 -8.51 -8.23
CA GLN A 223 -5.49 -8.55 -7.93
C GLN A 223 -5.88 -7.35 -7.07
N ILE A 224 -7.01 -6.74 -7.39
CA ILE A 224 -7.64 -5.70 -6.57
C ILE A 224 -9.05 -6.16 -6.24
N PHE A 225 -9.41 -6.04 -4.96
CA PHE A 225 -10.76 -6.30 -4.49
C PHE A 225 -11.26 -5.13 -3.65
N PHE A 226 -12.44 -4.63 -3.99
CA PHE A 226 -13.15 -3.63 -3.21
C PHE A 226 -14.64 -3.92 -3.18
N ARG A 227 -15.32 -3.34 -2.20
CA ARG A 227 -16.77 -3.44 -2.01
C ARG A 227 -17.36 -2.06 -1.83
N TYR A 228 -18.62 -1.91 -2.20
CA TYR A 228 -19.43 -0.73 -1.90
C TYR A 228 -20.91 -1.13 -1.83
N THR A 229 -21.71 -0.25 -1.25
CA THR A 229 -23.17 -0.42 -1.13
C THR A 229 -23.86 0.48 -2.14
N LEU A 230 -24.95 -0.02 -2.75
CA LEU A 230 -25.84 0.75 -3.60
C LEU A 230 -27.26 0.77 -3.03
N PRO A 231 -27.94 1.94 -3.06
CA PRO A 231 -29.34 2.02 -2.67
C PRO A 231 -30.23 1.38 -3.74
N VAL A 232 -31.25 0.65 -3.28
CA VAL A 232 -32.34 0.14 -4.13
C VAL A 232 -33.46 1.18 -4.14
N THR A 233 -33.88 1.59 -5.34
CA THR A 233 -34.95 2.58 -5.53
C THR A 233 -36.05 1.96 -6.38
N GLU A 234 -37.31 2.05 -5.93
CA GLU A 234 -38.46 1.46 -6.62
C GLU A 234 -38.25 -0.05 -6.93
N GLU A 235 -37.72 -0.80 -5.95
CA GLU A 235 -37.40 -2.24 -6.05
C GLU A 235 -36.43 -2.58 -7.19
N ARG A 236 -35.66 -1.58 -7.65
CA ARG A 236 -34.68 -1.69 -8.72
C ARG A 236 -33.33 -1.09 -8.32
N VAL A 237 -32.27 -1.66 -8.84
CA VAL A 237 -30.92 -1.09 -8.80
C VAL A 237 -30.21 -1.38 -10.11
N THR A 238 -29.44 -0.41 -10.59
CA THR A 238 -28.67 -0.53 -11.82
C THR A 238 -27.19 -0.40 -11.49
N LEU A 239 -26.45 -1.45 -11.78
CA LEU A 239 -25.00 -1.46 -11.74
C LEU A 239 -24.46 -1.04 -13.11
N THR A 240 -23.81 0.11 -13.15
CA THR A 240 -23.25 0.68 -14.38
C THR A 240 -22.12 1.66 -14.07
N HIS A 241 -20.95 1.43 -14.63
CA HIS A 241 -19.81 2.35 -14.63
C HIS A 241 -18.79 1.92 -15.69
N ALA A 242 -17.90 2.84 -16.06
CA ALA A 242 -16.86 2.55 -17.04
C ALA A 242 -15.80 1.60 -16.47
N ILE A 243 -15.30 0.68 -17.30
CA ILE A 243 -14.13 -0.14 -16.97
C ILE A 243 -12.92 0.45 -17.65
N ALA A 244 -12.01 1.09 -16.91
CA ALA A 244 -10.92 1.91 -17.46
C ALA A 244 -9.95 1.13 -18.38
N TYR A 245 -9.87 -0.20 -18.23
CA TYR A 245 -8.91 -1.05 -18.94
C TYR A 245 -9.61 -2.09 -19.81
N ALA A 246 -8.97 -2.47 -20.92
CA ALA A 246 -9.45 -3.55 -21.77
C ALA A 246 -9.59 -4.84 -20.95
N THR A 247 -10.76 -5.48 -21.02
CA THR A 247 -11.13 -6.61 -20.17
C THR A 247 -11.44 -7.84 -21.01
N ALA A 248 -10.69 -8.92 -20.80
CA ALA A 248 -10.89 -10.16 -21.56
C ALA A 248 -12.23 -10.83 -21.19
N THR A 249 -12.52 -10.93 -19.89
CA THR A 249 -13.78 -11.48 -19.38
C THR A 249 -14.22 -10.74 -18.13
N LEU A 250 -15.48 -10.32 -18.08
CA LEU A 250 -16.15 -9.77 -16.91
C LEU A 250 -17.33 -10.68 -16.55
N ASN A 251 -17.36 -11.17 -15.32
CA ASN A 251 -18.46 -12.00 -14.81
C ASN A 251 -19.32 -11.18 -13.84
N LEU A 252 -20.63 -11.35 -13.92
CA LEU A 252 -21.60 -10.84 -12.96
C LEU A 252 -22.29 -12.02 -12.29
N LEU A 253 -22.19 -12.07 -10.97
CA LEU A 253 -22.87 -13.02 -10.12
C LEU A 253 -23.92 -12.28 -9.31
N ALA A 254 -25.18 -12.72 -9.40
CA ALA A 254 -26.29 -12.18 -8.62
C ALA A 254 -27.03 -13.31 -7.90
N PRO A 255 -27.50 -13.14 -6.65
CA PRO A 255 -28.19 -14.20 -5.93
C PRO A 255 -29.47 -14.61 -6.65
N ASP A 256 -29.69 -15.92 -6.82
CA ASP A 256 -30.91 -16.46 -7.43
C ASP A 256 -32.05 -16.54 -6.40
N LEU A 257 -32.52 -15.36 -5.98
CA LEU A 257 -33.56 -15.20 -4.97
C LEU A 257 -34.89 -14.76 -5.58
N GLY A 258 -35.10 -14.94 -6.88
CA GLY A 258 -36.30 -14.45 -7.58
C GLY A 258 -36.23 -12.99 -8.04
N ALA A 259 -35.05 -12.37 -7.97
CA ALA A 259 -34.76 -11.10 -8.64
C ALA A 259 -34.69 -11.31 -10.16
N THR A 260 -35.21 -10.35 -10.92
CA THR A 260 -35.08 -10.34 -12.38
C THR A 260 -33.84 -9.53 -12.76
N VAL A 261 -32.94 -10.12 -13.53
CA VAL A 261 -31.71 -9.47 -14.00
C VAL A 261 -31.82 -9.16 -15.49
N GLU A 262 -31.75 -7.88 -15.85
CA GLU A 262 -31.65 -7.38 -17.22
C GLU A 262 -30.22 -6.89 -17.47
N ALA A 263 -29.46 -7.62 -18.28
CA ALA A 263 -28.04 -7.33 -18.53
C ALA A 263 -27.76 -7.31 -20.05
N PRO A 264 -27.99 -6.18 -20.74
CA PRO A 264 -27.81 -6.07 -22.19
C PRO A 264 -26.37 -6.38 -22.62
N GLY A 265 -26.21 -7.25 -23.63
CA GLY A 265 -24.90 -7.65 -24.14
C GLY A 265 -24.20 -8.73 -23.32
N TRP A 266 -24.69 -9.05 -22.13
CA TRP A 266 -24.19 -10.17 -21.34
C TRP A 266 -24.78 -11.49 -21.82
N THR A 267 -23.99 -12.55 -21.75
CA THR A 267 -24.46 -13.93 -21.97
C THR A 267 -24.76 -14.57 -20.64
N GLN A 268 -26.02 -14.97 -20.42
CA GLN A 268 -26.39 -15.73 -19.23
C GLN A 268 -25.89 -17.18 -19.36
N GLY A 269 -25.14 -17.64 -18.37
CA GLY A 269 -24.72 -19.03 -18.22
C GLY A 269 -25.60 -19.79 -17.21
N GLU A 270 -25.24 -21.05 -16.98
CA GLU A 270 -25.87 -21.85 -15.94
C GLU A 270 -25.64 -21.25 -14.55
N PRO A 271 -26.64 -21.30 -13.65
CA PRO A 271 -26.48 -20.87 -12.26
C PRO A 271 -25.30 -21.57 -11.57
N ARG A 272 -24.58 -20.82 -10.75
CA ARG A 272 -23.39 -21.28 -10.05
C ARG A 272 -23.73 -21.53 -8.59
N GLN A 273 -23.37 -22.71 -8.09
CA GLN A 273 -23.49 -23.04 -6.68
C GLN A 273 -22.28 -22.48 -5.92
N THR A 274 -22.54 -21.71 -4.87
CA THR A 274 -21.52 -21.12 -4.01
C THR A 274 -21.80 -21.46 -2.55
N ALA A 275 -20.87 -21.16 -1.64
CA ALA A 275 -21.12 -21.26 -0.20
C ALA A 275 -22.30 -20.39 0.27
N GLY A 276 -22.61 -19.31 -0.45
CA GLY A 276 -23.74 -18.40 -0.20
C GLY A 276 -25.04 -18.80 -0.90
N GLY A 277 -25.10 -19.96 -1.56
CA GLY A 277 -26.26 -20.44 -2.31
C GLY A 277 -26.10 -20.35 -3.82
N ALA A 278 -27.23 -20.45 -4.53
CA ALA A 278 -27.27 -20.39 -5.99
C ALA A 278 -27.17 -18.94 -6.49
N TYR A 279 -26.31 -18.71 -7.47
CA TYR A 279 -26.11 -17.42 -8.12
C TYR A 279 -26.41 -17.53 -9.61
N LEU A 280 -27.18 -16.58 -10.13
CA LEU A 280 -27.25 -16.31 -11.56
C LEU A 280 -25.86 -15.86 -12.04
N ASN A 281 -25.46 -16.34 -13.21
CA ASN A 281 -24.14 -16.10 -13.77
C ASN A 281 -24.26 -15.47 -15.16
N PHE A 282 -23.64 -14.31 -15.34
CA PHE A 282 -23.61 -13.59 -16.60
C PHE A 282 -22.16 -13.29 -16.97
N THR A 283 -21.83 -13.42 -18.25
CA THR A 283 -20.48 -13.19 -18.75
C THR A 283 -20.48 -12.21 -19.92
N LEU A 284 -19.54 -11.27 -19.89
CA LEU A 284 -19.22 -10.36 -20.96
C LEU A 284 -17.76 -10.58 -21.38
N ASN A 285 -17.49 -10.61 -22.68
CA ASN A 285 -16.15 -10.91 -23.22
C ASN A 285 -15.65 -9.77 -24.10
N ASN A 286 -14.32 -9.58 -24.10
CA ASN A 286 -13.62 -8.62 -24.96
C ASN A 286 -14.16 -7.18 -24.84
N LEU A 287 -14.42 -6.73 -23.61
CA LEU A 287 -14.84 -5.37 -23.32
C LEU A 287 -13.65 -4.43 -23.59
N ALA A 288 -13.88 -3.40 -24.41
CA ALA A 288 -12.85 -2.41 -24.69
C ALA A 288 -12.64 -1.48 -23.48
N ALA A 289 -11.47 -0.83 -23.42
CA ALA A 289 -11.18 0.15 -22.38
C ALA A 289 -12.20 1.31 -22.41
N ASN A 290 -12.66 1.69 -21.23
CA ASN A 290 -13.67 2.72 -20.96
C ASN A 290 -15.10 2.40 -21.44
N GLU A 291 -15.38 1.17 -21.87
CA GLU A 291 -16.77 0.75 -22.08
C GLU A 291 -17.51 0.65 -20.73
N THR A 292 -18.82 0.90 -20.78
CA THR A 292 -19.70 1.00 -19.60
C THR A 292 -20.71 -0.14 -19.63
N PRO A 293 -20.36 -1.34 -19.14
CA PRO A 293 -21.30 -2.44 -19.03
C PRO A 293 -22.40 -2.10 -18.02
N GLN A 294 -23.61 -2.61 -18.28
CA GLN A 294 -24.78 -2.34 -17.46
C GLN A 294 -25.50 -3.65 -17.09
N ALA A 295 -25.95 -3.74 -15.85
CA ALA A 295 -26.91 -4.75 -15.40
C ALA A 295 -27.92 -4.12 -14.42
N SER A 296 -29.20 -4.41 -14.62
CA SER A 296 -30.27 -3.94 -13.75
C SER A 296 -30.93 -5.11 -13.05
N LEU A 297 -31.02 -5.04 -11.73
CA LEU A 297 -31.74 -5.99 -10.91
C LEU A 297 -33.08 -5.35 -10.51
N SER A 298 -34.16 -6.11 -10.62
CA SER A 298 -35.51 -5.68 -10.25
C SER A 298 -36.25 -6.78 -9.50
N ASN A 299 -37.45 -6.47 -8.98
CA ASN A 299 -38.23 -7.36 -8.12
C ASN A 299 -37.54 -7.62 -6.75
N LEU A 300 -36.82 -6.61 -6.24
CA LEU A 300 -36.12 -6.65 -4.95
C LEU A 300 -37.07 -6.35 -3.76
N SER A 301 -38.33 -6.78 -3.85
CA SER A 301 -39.36 -6.52 -2.84
C SER A 301 -39.11 -7.31 -1.55
N ALA A 302 -39.59 -6.82 -0.40
CA ALA A 302 -39.53 -7.54 0.88
C ALA A 302 -40.17 -8.95 0.82
N ALA A 303 -41.18 -9.15 -0.02
CA ALA A 303 -41.83 -10.46 -0.21
C ALA A 303 -40.85 -11.50 -0.78
N THR A 304 -39.95 -11.07 -1.67
CA THR A 304 -38.86 -11.86 -2.24
C THR A 304 -37.89 -12.36 -1.16
N PHE A 305 -37.68 -11.59 -0.07
CA PHE A 305 -36.81 -11.99 1.05
C PHE A 305 -37.50 -12.94 2.03
N THR A 306 -38.80 -12.78 2.28
CA THR A 306 -39.53 -13.66 3.22
C THR A 306 -39.67 -15.10 2.73
N ALA A 307 -39.51 -15.35 1.42
CA ALA A 307 -39.47 -16.70 0.86
C ALA A 307 -38.17 -17.46 1.19
N THR A 308 -37.10 -16.73 1.52
CA THR A 308 -35.75 -17.27 1.77
C THR A 308 -35.44 -17.44 3.26
N ASP A 309 -36.16 -16.73 4.14
CA ASP A 309 -35.95 -16.71 5.60
C ASP A 309 -36.37 -18.00 6.34
N SER A 310 -36.79 -19.04 5.60
CA SER A 310 -36.96 -20.41 6.14
C SER A 310 -35.68 -21.24 6.12
N ALA A 311 -34.57 -20.71 5.61
CA ALA A 311 -33.23 -21.30 5.74
C ALA A 311 -32.31 -20.28 6.40
N ALA A 312 -31.85 -20.59 7.62
CA ALA A 312 -30.92 -19.77 8.38
C ALA A 312 -29.74 -19.34 7.50
N ALA A 313 -29.58 -18.02 7.31
CA ALA A 313 -28.48 -17.47 6.55
C ALA A 313 -27.14 -17.87 7.20
N PRO A 314 -26.21 -18.54 6.47
CA PRO A 314 -24.86 -18.69 6.97
C PRO A 314 -24.15 -17.34 6.86
N ALA A 315 -23.47 -16.94 7.93
CA ALA A 315 -22.55 -15.81 7.92
C ALA A 315 -21.47 -16.07 6.85
N VAL A 316 -21.49 -15.32 5.76
CA VAL A 316 -20.47 -15.40 4.71
C VAL A 316 -19.18 -14.83 5.28
N SER A 317 -18.29 -15.71 5.77
CA SER A 317 -16.94 -15.33 6.16
C SER A 317 -16.17 -14.89 4.91
N ALA A 318 -15.41 -13.79 5.03
CA ALA A 318 -14.69 -13.11 3.96
C ALA A 318 -13.61 -13.94 3.22
N ASN A 319 -13.53 -15.25 3.45
CA ASN A 319 -12.47 -16.13 2.97
C ASN A 319 -12.93 -17.23 1.98
N SER A 320 -14.16 -17.16 1.47
CA SER A 320 -14.68 -18.20 0.58
C SER A 320 -14.40 -17.86 -0.88
N GLN A 321 -13.24 -18.25 -1.38
CA GLN A 321 -12.93 -18.15 -2.80
C GLN A 321 -13.73 -19.16 -3.63
N VAL A 322 -14.31 -18.68 -4.72
CA VAL A 322 -14.98 -19.50 -5.72
C VAL A 322 -13.89 -20.14 -6.59
N VAL A 323 -13.55 -21.40 -6.31
CA VAL A 323 -12.57 -22.18 -7.09
C VAL A 323 -13.28 -22.89 -8.25
N ASP A 324 -12.84 -22.63 -9.49
CA ASP A 324 -13.23 -23.40 -10.68
C ASP A 324 -12.44 -24.71 -10.78
N ALA A 325 -13.14 -25.82 -11.05
CA ALA A 325 -12.56 -27.16 -11.15
C ALA A 325 -11.66 -27.38 -12.40
N GLU A 326 -11.64 -26.43 -13.35
CA GLU A 326 -10.84 -26.50 -14.59
C GLU A 326 -9.72 -25.46 -14.66
N ALA A 327 -9.51 -24.66 -13.60
CA ALA A 327 -8.36 -23.77 -13.53
C ALA A 327 -7.08 -24.60 -13.30
N THR A 328 -6.11 -24.48 -14.21
CA THR A 328 -4.72 -24.84 -13.88
C THR A 328 -4.33 -24.12 -12.58
N PRO A 329 -3.63 -24.77 -11.64
CA PRO A 329 -3.34 -24.20 -10.32
C PRO A 329 -2.38 -23.01 -10.47
N GLY A 330 -2.94 -21.84 -10.77
CA GLY A 330 -2.37 -20.55 -10.44
C GLY A 330 -2.71 -20.20 -9.00
N LEU A 331 -2.01 -19.21 -8.46
CA LEU A 331 -2.03 -18.76 -7.05
C LEU A 331 -3.41 -18.55 -6.41
N SER A 332 -4.52 -18.56 -7.15
CA SER A 332 -5.90 -18.31 -6.70
C SER A 332 -6.66 -19.53 -6.16
N GLY A 333 -6.04 -20.73 -6.10
CA GLY A 333 -6.72 -21.98 -5.66
C GLY A 333 -6.08 -22.70 -4.47
N GLN A 334 -5.08 -22.09 -3.83
CA GLN A 334 -4.35 -22.74 -2.73
C GLN A 334 -4.72 -22.12 -1.37
N PRO A 335 -4.72 -22.88 -0.26
CA PRO A 335 -5.16 -22.42 1.08
C PRO A 335 -4.26 -21.33 1.71
N PHE A 336 -3.34 -20.73 0.94
CA PHE A 336 -2.38 -19.72 1.38
C PHE A 336 -2.77 -18.30 0.95
N LEU A 337 -3.93 -18.07 0.32
CA LEU A 337 -4.37 -16.73 -0.07
C LEU A 337 -4.52 -15.71 1.07
N PRO A 338 -5.06 -16.03 2.26
CA PRO A 338 -5.03 -15.08 3.36
C PRO A 338 -3.59 -14.76 3.81
N ILE A 339 -2.66 -15.71 3.65
CA ILE A 339 -1.23 -15.53 3.95
C ILE A 339 -0.60 -14.58 2.92
N LEU A 340 -0.88 -14.76 1.62
CA LEU A 340 -0.34 -13.92 0.56
C LEU A 340 -0.91 -12.49 0.60
N VAL A 341 -2.18 -12.34 0.96
CA VAL A 341 -2.82 -11.03 1.18
C VAL A 341 -2.28 -10.36 2.43
N ALA A 342 -2.16 -11.05 3.57
CA ALA A 342 -1.54 -10.48 4.77
C ALA A 342 -0.09 -10.06 4.51
N ILE A 343 0.67 -10.84 3.74
CA ILE A 343 2.06 -10.52 3.38
C ILE A 343 2.14 -9.39 2.33
N LEU A 344 1.22 -9.31 1.36
CA LEU A 344 1.14 -8.19 0.41
C LEU A 344 0.69 -6.91 1.11
N SER A 345 -0.25 -6.99 2.05
CA SER A 345 -0.61 -5.89 2.94
C SER A 345 0.57 -5.46 3.80
N LEU A 346 1.35 -6.40 4.34
CA LEU A 346 2.59 -6.12 5.06
C LEU A 346 3.72 -5.64 4.15
N ALA A 347 3.73 -6.00 2.87
CA ALA A 347 4.64 -5.50 1.85
C ALA A 347 4.29 -4.07 1.44
N ALA A 348 3.01 -3.77 1.31
CA ALA A 348 2.49 -2.46 0.99
C ALA A 348 2.60 -1.52 2.20
N LEU A 349 2.36 -2.01 3.42
CA LEU A 349 2.56 -1.27 4.66
C LEU A 349 4.03 -1.12 5.03
N GLY A 350 4.85 -2.16 4.80
CA GLY A 350 6.29 -2.15 5.01
C GLY A 350 7.02 -1.28 3.99
N GLY A 351 6.66 -1.41 2.72
CA GLY A 351 7.07 -0.53 1.63
C GLY A 351 6.55 0.89 1.81
N GLY A 352 5.32 1.08 2.31
CA GLY A 352 4.75 2.38 2.65
C GLY A 352 5.42 3.03 3.86
N LEU A 353 5.80 2.24 4.87
CA LEU A 353 6.57 2.69 6.03
C LEU A 353 8.01 3.00 5.64
N LEU A 354 8.64 2.19 4.78
CA LEU A 354 9.96 2.47 4.23
C LEU A 354 9.93 3.71 3.34
N PHE A 355 8.94 3.84 2.46
CA PHE A 355 8.71 5.02 1.65
C PHE A 355 8.47 6.25 2.54
N ALA A 356 7.65 6.15 3.58
CA ALA A 356 7.41 7.25 4.53
C ALA A 356 8.67 7.61 5.33
N LEU A 357 9.42 6.63 5.85
CA LEU A 357 10.68 6.84 6.56
C LEU A 357 11.76 7.39 5.64
N ASN A 358 11.82 6.94 4.38
CA ASN A 358 12.75 7.41 3.37
C ASN A 358 12.35 8.80 2.87
N ARG A 359 11.06 9.13 2.78
CA ARG A 359 10.55 10.49 2.53
C ARG A 359 10.85 11.42 3.70
N TYR A 360 10.70 10.95 4.95
CA TYR A 360 11.16 11.66 6.15
C TYR A 360 12.68 11.86 6.14
N ARG A 361 13.48 10.85 5.76
CA ARG A 361 14.93 10.94 5.64
C ARG A 361 15.38 11.83 4.48
N ALA A 362 14.70 11.80 3.34
CA ALA A 362 14.94 12.67 2.19
C ALA A 362 14.53 14.13 2.49
N GLN A 363 13.42 14.34 3.21
CA GLN A 363 13.03 15.65 3.74
C GLN A 363 14.01 16.14 4.81
N ALA A 364 14.50 15.26 5.69
CA ALA A 364 15.52 15.57 6.68
C ALA A 364 16.90 15.86 6.04
N ALA A 365 17.25 15.17 4.95
CA ALA A 365 18.46 15.38 4.16
C ALA A 365 18.35 16.64 3.25
N ALA A 366 17.14 17.03 2.85
CA ALA A 366 16.85 18.27 2.13
C ALA A 366 16.65 19.49 3.06
N ALA A 367 16.45 19.28 4.36
CA ALA A 367 16.30 20.34 5.37
C ALA A 367 17.45 21.37 5.41
N PRO A 368 18.75 21.01 5.22
CA PRO A 368 19.82 22.01 5.14
C PRO A 368 19.74 22.87 3.85
N ARG A 369 19.44 22.28 2.69
CA ARG A 369 19.29 23.03 1.42
C ARG A 369 18.07 23.94 1.42
N ARG A 370 16.94 23.49 1.98
CA ARG A 370 15.71 24.29 2.09
C ARG A 370 15.87 25.43 3.11
N ARG A 371 16.62 25.23 4.20
CA ARG A 371 17.00 26.33 5.12
C ARG A 371 17.89 27.37 4.44
N GLN A 372 18.84 26.94 3.61
CA GLN A 372 19.67 27.86 2.82
C GLN A 372 18.81 28.67 1.83
N GLN A 373 17.90 28.04 1.10
CA GLN A 373 16.99 28.74 0.16
C GLN A 373 16.04 29.72 0.86
N LEU A 374 15.47 29.34 2.01
CA LEU A 374 14.63 30.24 2.81
C LEU A 374 15.43 31.39 3.42
N GLN A 375 16.69 31.16 3.78
CA GLN A 375 17.59 32.18 4.26
C GLN A 375 17.91 33.18 3.14
N GLU A 376 18.23 32.69 1.93
CA GLU A 376 18.50 33.52 0.76
C GLU A 376 17.27 34.37 0.38
N ALA A 377 16.07 33.77 0.35
CA ALA A 377 14.84 34.49 0.06
C ALA A 377 14.53 35.60 1.07
N LEU A 378 14.73 35.35 2.38
CA LEU A 378 14.53 36.36 3.42
C LEU A 378 15.57 37.48 3.36
N ILE A 379 16.81 37.18 2.94
CA ILE A 379 17.85 38.19 2.73
C ILE A 379 17.50 39.07 1.52
N GLU A 380 17.02 38.46 0.43
CA GLU A 380 16.59 39.17 -0.77
C GLU A 380 15.37 40.07 -0.49
N GLU A 381 14.37 39.57 0.24
CA GLU A 381 13.20 40.34 0.66
C GLU A 381 13.58 41.51 1.59
N MET A 382 14.59 41.33 2.45
CA MET A 382 15.14 42.42 3.25
C MET A 382 15.87 43.47 2.42
N ALA A 383 16.61 43.07 1.37
CA ALA A 383 17.29 43.99 0.47
C ALA A 383 16.26 44.80 -0.34
N ALA A 384 15.24 44.15 -0.91
CA ALA A 384 14.18 44.83 -1.64
C ALA A 384 13.38 45.82 -0.77
N LEU A 385 13.14 45.48 0.50
CA LEU A 385 12.49 46.40 1.45
C LEU A 385 13.38 47.61 1.80
N ASP A 386 14.70 47.40 1.90
CA ASP A 386 15.66 48.48 2.14
C ASP A 386 15.71 49.42 0.92
N ASP A 387 15.73 48.88 -0.31
CA ASP A 387 15.68 49.66 -1.55
C ASP A 387 14.37 50.48 -1.69
N ALA A 388 13.22 49.85 -1.46
CA ALA A 388 11.90 50.52 -1.53
C ALA A 388 11.73 51.64 -0.48
N TYR A 389 12.42 51.54 0.66
CA TYR A 389 12.46 52.61 1.65
C TYR A 389 13.37 53.78 1.22
N GLU A 390 14.51 53.48 0.60
CA GLU A 390 15.42 54.51 0.06
C GLU A 390 14.78 55.29 -1.09
N GLU A 391 13.96 54.64 -1.91
CA GLU A 391 13.17 55.24 -2.99
C GLU A 391 11.93 56.00 -2.49
N GLY A 392 11.60 55.88 -1.20
CA GLY A 392 10.49 56.58 -0.56
C GLY A 392 9.11 55.95 -0.82
N GLU A 393 9.07 54.73 -1.35
CA GLU A 393 7.84 53.98 -1.63
C GLU A 393 7.18 53.44 -0.35
N VAL A 394 7.98 53.24 0.70
CA VAL A 394 7.52 52.74 2.01
C VAL A 394 7.72 53.79 3.10
N GLY A 395 6.66 54.08 3.87
CA GLY A 395 6.75 55.01 5.00
C GLY A 395 7.56 54.45 6.19
N ALA A 396 8.27 55.31 6.93
CA ALA A 396 9.19 54.91 8.01
C ALA A 396 8.58 53.99 9.09
N ALA A 397 7.30 54.17 9.42
CA ALA A 397 6.60 53.31 10.39
C ALA A 397 6.30 51.90 9.84
N ALA A 398 5.97 51.79 8.55
CA ALA A 398 5.73 50.51 7.87
C ALA A 398 7.06 49.75 7.69
N TYR A 399 8.10 50.43 7.21
CA TYR A 399 9.46 49.91 7.11
C TYR A 399 9.99 49.32 8.43
N ALA A 400 9.86 50.07 9.53
CA ALA A 400 10.32 49.61 10.84
C ALA A 400 9.53 48.41 11.40
N THR A 401 8.33 48.16 10.88
CA THR A 401 7.48 47.02 11.26
C THR A 401 7.84 45.79 10.43
N GLU A 402 7.87 45.93 9.10
CA GLU A 402 8.18 44.85 8.16
C GLU A 402 9.61 44.34 8.33
N ARG A 403 10.58 45.24 8.49
CA ARG A 403 11.98 44.85 8.72
C ARG A 403 12.19 44.10 10.03
N ARG A 404 11.37 44.36 11.05
CA ARG A 404 11.40 43.63 12.31
C ARG A 404 10.84 42.22 12.16
N LEU A 405 9.77 42.07 11.38
CA LEU A 405 9.18 40.78 11.05
C LEU A 405 10.15 39.89 10.26
N LEU A 406 10.79 40.43 9.22
CA LEU A 406 11.79 39.70 8.42
C LEU A 406 13.00 39.29 9.26
N LYS A 407 13.54 40.19 10.10
CA LYS A 407 14.62 39.85 11.04
C LYS A 407 14.23 38.76 12.04
N THR A 408 12.98 38.77 12.52
CA THR A 408 12.48 37.75 13.45
C THR A 408 12.35 36.39 12.76
N ARG A 409 11.85 36.36 11.52
CA ARG A 409 11.76 35.14 10.70
C ARG A 409 13.14 34.57 10.39
N LEU A 410 14.10 35.43 10.02
CA LEU A 410 15.49 35.02 9.77
C LEU A 410 16.17 34.51 11.04
N ALA A 411 15.97 35.17 12.18
CA ALA A 411 16.50 34.72 13.46
C ALA A 411 15.92 33.36 13.87
N ALA A 412 14.61 33.15 13.72
CA ALA A 412 13.96 31.86 13.99
C ALA A 412 14.48 30.74 13.07
N LEU A 413 14.74 31.06 11.80
CA LEU A 413 15.32 30.13 10.83
C LEU A 413 16.75 29.73 11.20
N MET A 414 17.56 30.66 11.73
CA MET A 414 18.95 30.42 12.13
C MET A 414 19.08 29.69 13.48
N THR A 415 18.13 29.84 14.41
CA THR A 415 18.18 29.18 15.74
C THR A 415 17.63 27.75 15.73
N GLY A 416 17.08 27.27 14.62
CA GLY A 416 16.69 25.86 14.45
C GLY A 416 15.60 25.35 15.41
N GLN A 417 14.76 26.24 15.94
CA GLN A 417 13.63 25.83 16.78
C GLN A 417 12.46 25.32 15.91
N HIS A 418 12.15 24.04 16.10
CA HIS A 418 11.05 23.30 15.48
C HIS A 418 9.70 24.02 15.58
N ALA A 419 9.00 24.04 14.44
CA ALA A 419 7.56 23.87 14.37
C ALA A 419 7.29 22.59 13.57
#